data_AF-A0A496VN68-F1
#
_entry.id   AF-A0A496VN68-F1
#
_cell.length_a   1.000
_cell.length_b   1.000
_cell.length_c   1.000
_cell.angle_alpha   90.00
_cell.angle_beta   90.00
_cell.angle_gamma   90.00
#
_symmetry.space_group_name_H-M   'P 1'
#
loop_
_entity.id
_entity.type
_entity.pdbx_description
1 polymer ?
#
loop_
_entity_poly.entity_id
_entity_poly.type
_entity_poly.pdbx_seq_one_letter_code
_entity_poly.pdbx_strand_id
1 'polypeptide(L)' 'MYAERLILETDQSGNLKVLPKLPANKQFETIFLVLGDVSKHVKRTPHPDIINKVKIMGDIFDSVPSSDWILSK' A
#
# COMPACT_ATOMS: atom_id res chain seq x y z
N MET A 1 15.50 17.71 -20.18
CA MET A 1 14.95 16.36 -19.95
C MET A 1 13.50 16.53 -19.55
N TYR A 2 12.56 15.93 -20.27
CA TYR A 2 11.12 16.04 -20.02
C TYR A 2 10.64 14.71 -19.44
N ALA A 3 10.04 14.73 -18.24
CA ALA A 3 9.60 13.53 -17.53
C ALA A 3 8.13 13.70 -17.14
N GLU A 4 7.29 12.74 -17.55
CA GLU A 4 5.89 12.67 -17.15
C GLU A 4 5.74 11.64 -16.03
N ARG A 5 5.02 12.02 -14.96
CA ARG A 5 4.72 11.12 -13.84
C ARG A 5 3.48 10.31 -14.17
N LEU A 6 3.64 9.00 -14.32
CA LEU A 6 2.55 8.05 -14.47
C LEU A 6 2.45 7.16 -13.23
N ILE A 7 1.23 6.99 -12.70
CA ILE A 7 0.97 6.06 -11.59
C ILE A 7 0.42 4.77 -12.19
N LEU A 8 1.13 3.67 -11.93
CA LEU A 8 0.78 2.33 -12.41
C LEU A 8 0.56 1.40 -11.22
N GLU A 9 -0.39 0.47 -11.36
CA GLU A 9 -0.66 -0.56 -10.36
C GLU A 9 -0.23 -1.94 -10.88
N THR A 10 0.29 -2.78 -9.99
CA THR A 10 0.60 -4.18 -10.27
C THR A 10 -0.49 -5.13 -9.80
N ASP A 11 -0.63 -6.27 -10.46
CA ASP A 11 -1.47 -7.39 -10.02
C ASP A 11 -0.77 -8.23 -8.93
N GLN A 12 -1.42 -9.32 -8.50
CA GLN A 12 -0.90 -10.23 -7.47
C GLN A 12 0.36 -11.00 -7.92
N SER A 13 0.64 -11.05 -9.22
CA SER A 13 1.80 -11.71 -9.82
C SER A 13 2.91 -10.71 -10.16
N GLY A 14 2.73 -9.41 -9.87
CA GLY A 14 3.70 -8.35 -10.14
C GLY A 14 3.62 -7.76 -11.56
N ASN A 15 2.60 -8.09 -12.36
CA ASN A 15 2.45 -7.53 -13.70
C ASN A 15 1.73 -6.18 -13.65
N LEU A 16 2.08 -5.26 -14.54
CA LEU A 16 1.33 -4.01 -14.71
C LEU A 16 -0.10 -4.32 -15.17
N LYS A 17 -1.10 -3.81 -14.46
CA LYS A 17 -2.52 -4.03 -14.80
C LYS A 17 -2.89 -3.43 -16.16
N VAL A 18 -2.30 -2.29 -16.49
CA VAL A 18 -2.55 -1.57 -17.75
C VAL A 18 -1.23 -0.99 -18.26
N LEU A 19 -0.94 -1.24 -19.53
CA LEU A 19 0.17 -0.60 -20.25
C LEU A 19 -0.33 0.67 -20.94
N PRO A 20 0.23 1.86 -20.64
CA PRO A 20 -0.13 3.09 -21.31
C PRO A 20 0.31 3.07 -22.78
N LYS A 21 -0.39 3.79 -23.64
CA LYS A 21 0.00 3.95 -25.04
C LYS A 21 1.19 4.92 -25.13
N LEU A 22 2.32 4.42 -25.62
CA LEU A 22 3.53 5.22 -25.82
C LEU A 22 3.56 5.86 -27.23
N PRO A 23 4.30 6.97 -27.41
CA PRO A 23 4.53 7.56 -28.71
C PRO A 23 5.25 6.60 -29.67
N ALA A 24 4.83 6.58 -30.94
CA ALA A 24 5.43 5.72 -31.96
C ALA A 24 6.88 6.15 -32.28
N ASN A 25 7.76 5.15 -32.50
CA ASN A 25 9.14 5.34 -32.94
C ASN A 25 9.99 6.25 -32.03
N LYS A 26 9.81 6.14 -30.72
CA LYS A 26 10.59 6.89 -29.72
C LYS A 26 11.27 5.94 -28.73
N GLN A 27 12.45 6.33 -28.28
CA GLN A 27 13.19 5.65 -27.21
C GLN A 27 12.95 6.38 -25.89
N PHE A 28 12.70 5.62 -24.83
CA PHE A 28 12.44 6.15 -23.49
C PHE A 28 13.33 5.46 -22.48
N GLU A 29 13.78 6.22 -21.49
CA GLU A 29 14.35 5.72 -20.25
C GLU A 29 13.23 5.73 -19.21
N THR A 30 13.05 4.60 -18.50
CA THR A 30 11.95 4.42 -17.55
C THR A 30 12.52 4.15 -16.16
N ILE A 31 12.00 4.85 -15.16
CA ILE A 31 12.36 4.66 -13.76
C ILE A 31 11.10 4.23 -13.01
N PHE A 32 11.13 3.06 -12.37
CA PHE A 32 10.06 2.58 -11.51
C PHE A 32 10.41 2.88 -10.05
N LEU A 33 9.54 3.65 -9.39
CA LEU A 33 9.64 3.92 -7.96
C LEU A 33 8.47 3.23 -7.25
N VAL A 34 8.78 2.31 -6.33
CA VAL A 34 7.78 1.69 -5.47
C VAL A 34 7.30 2.73 -4.46
N LEU A 35 6.03 3.12 -4.54
CA LEU A 35 5.44 4.15 -3.66
C LEU A 35 4.92 3.58 -2.33
N GLY A 36 4.73 2.26 -2.24
CA GLY A 36 4.20 1.56 -1.08
C GLY A 36 3.34 0.37 -1.48
N ASP A 37 2.92 -0.43 -0.50
CA ASP A 37 2.05 -1.57 -0.74
C ASP A 37 0.60 -1.12 -0.92
N VAL A 38 -0.04 -1.50 -2.02
CA VAL A 38 -1.46 -1.23 -2.28
C VAL A 38 -2.35 -2.28 -1.60
N SER A 39 -1.98 -2.72 -0.39
CA SER A 39 -2.85 -3.62 0.38
C SER A 39 -4.08 -2.82 0.79
N LYS A 40 -5.19 -3.00 0.07
CA LYS A 40 -6.49 -2.61 0.59
C LYS A 40 -6.68 -3.43 1.86
N HIS A 41 -6.50 -2.82 3.03
CA HIS A 41 -6.94 -3.44 4.28
C HIS A 41 -8.42 -3.77 4.11
N VAL A 42 -8.69 -5.06 3.93
CA VAL A 42 -10.06 -5.57 4.01
C VAL A 42 -10.50 -5.28 5.43
N LYS A 43 -11.28 -4.22 5.62
CA LYS A 43 -11.88 -3.91 6.93
C LYS A 43 -12.78 -5.08 7.28
N ARG A 44 -12.28 -5.99 8.13
CA ARG A 44 -13.04 -7.14 8.61
C ARG A 44 -14.16 -6.59 9.50
N THR A 45 -15.39 -6.92 9.17
CA THR A 45 -16.53 -6.61 10.02
C THR A 45 -16.68 -7.73 11.06
N PRO A 46 -16.90 -7.39 12.35
CA PRO A 46 -17.22 -8.39 13.37
C PRO A 46 -18.51 -9.15 13.02
N HIS A 47 -18.64 -10.38 13.51
CA HIS A 47 -19.87 -11.15 13.40
C HIS A 47 -21.06 -10.37 14.02
N PRO A 48 -22.28 -10.42 13.47
CA PRO A 48 -23.42 -9.63 13.96
C PRO A 48 -23.66 -9.69 15.47
N ASP A 49 -23.43 -10.84 16.10
CA ASP A 49 -23.68 -11.05 17.53
C ASP A 49 -22.74 -10.30 18.47
N ILE A 50 -21.59 -9.86 17.97
CA ILE A 50 -20.56 -9.11 18.71
C ILE A 50 -20.52 -7.63 18.32
N ILE A 51 -21.25 -7.24 17.27
CA ILE A 51 -21.42 -5.83 16.90
C ILE A 51 -22.02 -5.09 18.11
N ASN A 52 -21.39 -3.97 18.50
CA ASN A 52 -21.72 -3.13 19.66
C ASN A 52 -21.50 -3.73 21.06
N LYS A 53 -21.05 -4.99 21.19
CA LYS A 53 -20.71 -5.60 22.48
C LYS A 53 -19.22 -5.49 22.84
N VAL A 54 -18.39 -5.15 21.86
CA VAL A 54 -16.94 -5.05 22.00
C VAL A 54 -16.42 -3.78 21.33
N LYS A 55 -15.40 -3.18 21.95
CA LYS A 55 -14.69 -2.00 21.44
C LYS A 55 -13.38 -2.45 20.80
N ILE A 56 -13.23 -2.23 19.49
CA ILE A 56 -11.96 -2.46 18.80
C ILE A 56 -10.99 -1.37 19.26
N MET A 57 -9.89 -1.76 19.90
CA MET A 57 -8.89 -0.83 20.44
C MET A 57 -7.80 -0.45 19.42
N GLY A 58 -7.60 -1.25 18.38
CA GLY A 58 -6.56 -1.03 17.36
C GLY A 58 -6.15 -2.33 16.67
N ASP A 59 -5.14 -2.27 15.81
CA ASP A 59 -4.44 -3.47 15.31
C ASP A 59 -3.48 -4.00 16.40
N ILE A 60 -3.32 -5.31 16.48
CA ILE A 60 -2.43 -5.98 17.46
C ILE A 60 -0.98 -5.96 16.97
N PHE A 61 -0.77 -5.82 15.66
CA PHE A 61 0.56 -5.69 15.07
C PHE A 61 1.06 -4.24 15.07
N ASP A 62 0.17 -3.27 15.30
CA ASP A 62 0.56 -1.88 15.50
C ASP A 62 1.15 -1.74 16.90
N SER A 63 2.43 -1.40 16.96
CA SER A 63 3.13 -1.06 18.19
C SER A 63 3.31 0.44 18.30
N VAL A 64 3.43 0.94 19.54
CA VAL A 64 3.88 2.31 19.77
C VAL A 64 5.29 2.49 19.18
N PRO A 65 5.63 3.68 18.66
CA PRO A 65 6.96 3.96 18.12
C PRO A 65 8.07 3.52 19.07
N SER A 66 9.20 3.09 18.52
CA SER A 66 10.34 2.60 19.32
C SER A 66 10.88 3.65 20.31
N SER A 67 10.64 4.93 20.07
CA SER A 67 10.94 6.03 21.01
C SER A 67 10.21 5.93 22.34
N ASP A 68 9.04 5.29 22.34
CA ASP A 68 8.15 5.22 23.51
C ASP A 68 8.40 3.94 24.32
N TRP A 69 9.38 3.12 23.90
CA TRP A 69 9.75 1.90 24.59
C TRP A 69 10.63 2.25 25.79
N ILE A 70 10.10 2.04 27.00
CA ILE A 70 10.86 2.21 28.24
C ILE A 70 11.78 1.00 28.40
N LEU A 71 12.91 1.02 27.69
CA LEU A 71 14.00 0.06 27.89
C LEU A 71 14.90 0.61 29.01
N SER A 72 14.88 -0.01 30.19
CA SER A 72 15.90 0.24 31.20
C SER A 72 17.25 -0.20 30.65
N LYS A 73 18.29 0.62 30.88
CA LYS A 73 19.68 0.22 30.67
C LYS A 73 20.09 -0.90 31.63
#